data_AF-A0A416JVR9-F1
#
_entry.id   AF-A0A416JVR9-F1
#
_cell.length_a   1.000
_cell.length_b   1.000
_cell.length_c   1.000
_cell.angle_alpha   90.00
_cell.angle_beta   90.00
_cell.angle_gamma   90.00
#
_symmetry.space_group_name_H-M   'P 1'
#
loop_
_entity.id
_entity.type
_entity.pdbx_description
1 polymer ?
#
loop_
_entity_poly.entity_id
_entity_poly.type
_entity_poly.pdbx_seq_one_letter_code
_entity_poly.pdbx_strand_id
1 'polypeptide(L)'
;RKQLLYIKQERQARFTSLSLLIIIEESYLQRFSHTLDALDAFFQTVGEKDQAILISDMYGGSVNSTMYTYLDRSNTTLVAGVNLALVIGLTILEGDITRETLESVIEQSREAIRIVDLEKSGEEEEDELF
;
A
#
# COMPACT_ATOMS: atom_id res chain seq x y z
N ARG A 1 25.45 -7.89 15.51
CA ARG A 1 24.78 -6.91 14.62
C ARG A 1 23.36 -6.72 15.13
N LYS A 2 23.09 -5.63 15.83
CA LYS A 2 21.73 -5.22 16.20
C LYS A 2 21.27 -4.25 15.10
N GLN A 3 20.38 -4.70 14.22
CA GLN A 3 19.52 -3.79 13.48
C GLN A 3 18.10 -4.10 13.96
N LEU A 4 17.66 -3.32 14.96
CA LEU A 4 16.25 -3.12 15.21
C LEU A 4 15.77 -2.15 14.12
N LEU A 5 14.90 -2.61 13.24
CA LEU A 5 13.97 -1.73 12.54
C LEU A 5 12.58 -2.27 12.81
N TYR A 6 11.90 -1.60 13.73
CA TYR A 6 10.63 -2.02 14.31
C TYR A 6 9.53 -1.19 13.67
N ILE A 7 8.82 -1.71 12.67
CA ILE A 7 7.55 -1.12 12.21
C ILE A 7 6.58 -2.25 11.83
N LYS A 8 5.83 -2.75 12.82
CA LYS A 8 4.46 -3.23 12.58
C LYS A 8 3.57 -2.05 12.90
N GLN A 9 2.97 -1.45 11.88
CA GLN A 9 2.01 -0.39 12.08
C GLN A 9 0.68 -0.84 11.50
N GLU A 10 -0.17 -1.37 12.37
CA GLU A 10 -1.59 -1.45 12.08
C GLU A 10 -2.13 -0.03 12.19
N ARG A 11 -2.30 0.64 11.05
CA ARG A 11 -2.99 1.93 10.98
C ARG A 11 -4.34 1.71 10.34
N GLN A 12 -5.37 1.79 11.16
CA GLN A 12 -6.72 2.04 10.70
C GLN A 12 -6.88 3.55 10.57
N ALA A 13 -7.21 4.03 9.37
CA ALA A 13 -7.60 5.41 9.15
C ALA A 13 -9.05 5.43 8.70
N ARG A 14 -9.89 6.20 9.40
CA ARG A 14 -11.27 6.48 8.99
C ARG A 14 -11.32 7.87 8.38
N PHE A 15 -11.58 7.93 7.08
CA PHE A 15 -11.94 9.14 6.38
C PHE A 15 -13.31 8.89 5.74
N THR A 16 -14.39 9.40 6.34
CA THR A 16 -15.77 9.19 5.82
C THR A 16 -16.12 7.69 5.61
N SER A 17 -16.88 7.30 4.56
CA SER A 17 -17.34 5.91 4.26
C SER A 17 -16.22 4.94 3.82
N LEU A 18 -14.95 5.36 3.87
CA LEU A 18 -13.80 4.57 3.42
C LEU A 18 -13.02 4.02 4.61
N SER A 19 -12.79 2.70 4.61
CA SER A 19 -11.96 1.99 5.59
C SER A 19 -10.71 1.40 4.91
N LEU A 20 -9.53 1.84 5.34
CA LEU A 20 -8.24 1.42 4.79
C LEU A 20 -7.48 0.54 5.80
N LEU A 21 -7.03 -0.65 5.37
CA LEU A 21 -6.16 -1.54 6.15
C LEU A 21 -4.89 -1.87 5.37
N ILE A 22 -3.74 -1.55 5.96
CA ILE A 22 -2.41 -1.86 5.43
C ILE A 22 -1.76 -2.90 6.34
N ILE A 23 -1.36 -4.05 5.78
CA ILE A 23 -0.57 -5.05 6.51
C ILE A 23 0.74 -5.30 5.75
N ILE A 24 1.84 -5.07 6.45
CA ILE A 24 3.21 -5.35 5.99
C ILE A 24 3.79 -6.37 6.99
N GLU A 25 4.11 -7.59 6.55
CA GLU A 25 4.72 -8.60 7.42
C GLU A 25 5.86 -9.36 6.74
N GLU A 26 7.01 -9.46 7.42
CA GLU A 26 8.11 -10.35 7.05
C GLU A 26 7.95 -11.72 7.73
N SER A 27 7.72 -12.77 6.91
CA SER A 27 8.19 -14.16 7.11
C SER A 27 7.34 -15.21 7.87
N TYR A 28 7.70 -16.48 7.62
CA TYR A 28 6.84 -17.62 7.29
C TYR A 28 6.55 -18.68 8.38
N LEU A 29 6.98 -18.54 9.63
CA LEU A 29 7.02 -19.72 10.54
C LEU A 29 6.09 -19.72 11.74
N GLN A 30 5.44 -18.61 12.06
CA GLN A 30 4.34 -18.60 13.01
C GLN A 30 3.41 -17.47 12.56
N ARG A 31 2.08 -17.64 12.73
CA ARG A 31 1.09 -16.54 12.83
C ARG A 31 0.15 -16.26 11.64
N PHE A 32 -0.31 -17.29 10.93
CA PHE A 32 -1.58 -17.20 10.15
C PHE A 32 -2.74 -16.66 11.00
N SER A 33 -2.80 -17.03 12.28
CA SER A 33 -3.87 -16.60 13.19
C SER A 33 -3.92 -15.09 13.35
N HIS A 34 -2.77 -14.40 13.46
CA HIS A 34 -2.77 -12.97 13.74
C HIS A 34 -3.23 -12.11 12.55
N THR A 35 -2.91 -12.51 11.32
CA THR A 35 -3.40 -11.82 10.12
C THR A 35 -4.92 -12.00 9.99
N LEU A 36 -5.43 -13.21 10.25
CA LEU A 36 -6.86 -13.48 10.28
C LEU A 36 -7.57 -12.70 11.38
N ASP A 37 -7.04 -12.71 12.60
CA ASP A 37 -7.61 -11.97 13.74
C ASP A 37 -7.68 -10.47 13.43
N ALA A 38 -6.65 -9.90 12.79
CA ALA A 38 -6.63 -8.49 12.38
C ALA A 38 -7.63 -8.19 11.27
N LEU A 39 -7.78 -9.08 10.28
CA LEU A 39 -8.78 -8.93 9.22
C LEU A 39 -10.20 -9.03 9.80
N ASP A 40 -10.46 -10.02 10.67
CA ASP A 40 -11.75 -10.16 11.35
C ASP A 40 -12.07 -8.93 12.20
N ALA A 41 -11.10 -8.43 12.98
CA ALA A 41 -11.27 -7.20 13.77
C ALA A 41 -11.53 -5.99 12.88
N PHE A 42 -10.84 -5.86 11.75
CA PHE A 42 -11.07 -4.80 10.77
C PHE A 42 -12.49 -4.86 10.19
N PHE A 43 -12.90 -6.03 9.68
CA PHE A 43 -14.22 -6.21 9.06
C PHE A 43 -15.38 -6.09 10.05
N GLN A 44 -15.17 -6.30 11.35
CA GLN A 44 -16.16 -5.94 12.38
C GLN A 44 -16.44 -4.43 12.45
N THR A 45 -15.53 -3.60 11.96
CA THR A 45 -15.70 -2.14 11.91
C THR A 45 -16.23 -1.63 10.57
N VAL A 46 -16.13 -2.43 9.50
CA VAL A 46 -16.57 -2.06 8.15
C VAL A 46 -18.09 -2.22 8.06
N GLY A 47 -18.81 -1.11 7.84
CA GLY A 47 -20.26 -1.12 7.63
C GLY A 47 -20.65 -1.71 6.27
N GLU A 48 -21.91 -2.11 6.11
CA GLU A 48 -22.42 -2.74 4.85
C GLU A 48 -22.24 -1.88 3.60
N LYS A 49 -22.19 -0.56 3.76
CA LYS A 49 -22.01 0.41 2.66
C LYS A 49 -20.59 0.93 2.54
N ASP A 50 -19.73 0.59 3.50
CA ASP A 50 -18.37 1.10 3.51
C ASP A 50 -17.55 0.39 2.42
N GLN A 51 -16.57 1.12 1.88
CA GLN A 51 -15.58 0.52 1.00
C GLN A 51 -14.38 0.05 1.79
N ALA A 52 -13.94 -1.18 1.54
CA ALA A 52 -12.74 -1.76 2.13
C ALA A 52 -11.63 -1.87 1.09
N ILE A 53 -10.50 -1.21 1.35
CA ILE A 53 -9.27 -1.42 0.57
C ILE A 53 -8.24 -2.12 1.46
N LEU A 54 -7.88 -3.33 1.06
CA LEU A 54 -6.82 -4.13 1.66
C LEU A 54 -5.53 -3.90 0.87
N ILE A 55 -4.43 -3.64 1.56
CA ILE A 55 -3.12 -3.48 0.92
C ILE A 55 -2.10 -4.45 1.52
N SER A 56 -1.55 -5.31 0.67
CA SER A 56 -0.45 -6.22 0.99
C SER A 56 0.90 -5.67 0.48
N ASP A 57 1.97 -6.12 1.10
CA ASP A 57 3.34 -5.79 0.71
C ASP A 57 3.75 -6.37 -0.65
N MET A 58 3.36 -7.61 -0.93
CA MET A 58 3.72 -8.30 -2.17
C MET A 58 2.62 -9.21 -2.71
N TYR A 59 2.51 -9.28 -4.03
CA TYR A 59 1.61 -10.22 -4.68
C TYR A 59 2.07 -11.67 -4.47
N GLY A 60 1.15 -12.57 -4.16
CA GLY A 60 1.45 -13.99 -3.94
C GLY A 60 2.12 -14.31 -2.60
N GLY A 61 2.31 -13.32 -1.72
CA GLY A 61 2.75 -13.55 -0.34
C GLY A 61 1.68 -14.24 0.52
N SER A 62 2.06 -14.74 1.70
CA SER A 62 1.14 -15.36 2.67
C SER A 62 0.02 -14.40 3.12
N VAL A 63 0.39 -13.15 3.42
CA VAL A 63 -0.56 -12.08 3.76
C VAL A 63 -1.52 -11.81 2.61
N ASN A 64 -1.00 -11.64 1.39
CA ASN A 64 -1.83 -11.44 0.21
C ASN A 64 -2.81 -12.60 -0.03
N SER A 65 -2.35 -13.83 0.16
CA SER A 65 -3.19 -15.03 0.03
C SER A 65 -4.26 -15.10 1.10
N THR A 66 -3.96 -14.64 2.31
CA THR A 66 -4.93 -14.55 3.42
C THR A 66 -5.95 -13.44 3.16
N MET A 67 -5.52 -12.26 2.72
CA MET A 67 -6.42 -11.17 2.32
C MET A 67 -7.32 -11.56 1.14
N TYR A 68 -6.81 -12.37 0.22
CA TYR A 68 -7.57 -12.86 -0.94
C TYR A 68 -8.84 -13.62 -0.50
N THR A 69 -8.83 -14.28 0.66
CA THR A 69 -10.02 -15.01 1.16
C THR A 69 -11.15 -14.08 1.62
N TYR A 70 -10.92 -12.77 1.69
CA TYR A 70 -11.90 -11.77 2.07
C TYR A 70 -12.45 -10.97 0.86
N LEU A 71 -12.05 -11.32 -0.37
CA LEU A 71 -12.56 -10.67 -1.58
C LEU A 71 -14.02 -11.01 -1.90
N ASP A 72 -14.62 -11.98 -1.19
CA ASP A 72 -16.05 -12.28 -1.26
C ASP A 72 -16.91 -11.25 -0.48
N ARG A 73 -16.29 -10.44 0.38
CA ARG A 73 -16.94 -9.34 1.09
C ARG A 73 -17.35 -8.23 0.12
N SER A 74 -18.51 -7.65 0.36
CA SER A 74 -19.02 -6.55 -0.46
C SER A 74 -18.05 -5.37 -0.46
N ASN A 75 -17.94 -4.70 -1.61
CA ASN A 75 -17.16 -3.47 -1.77
C ASN A 75 -15.70 -3.58 -1.28
N THR A 76 -15.08 -4.75 -1.45
CA THR A 76 -13.72 -5.04 -1.00
C THR A 76 -12.78 -5.16 -2.19
N THR A 77 -11.64 -4.45 -2.13
CA THR A 77 -10.57 -4.53 -3.14
C THR A 77 -9.23 -4.82 -2.46
N LEU A 78 -8.44 -5.71 -3.06
CA LEU A 78 -7.07 -6.02 -2.61
C LEU A 78 -6.06 -5.43 -3.60
N VAL A 79 -5.14 -4.64 -3.08
CA VAL A 79 -3.98 -4.10 -3.80
C VAL A 79 -2.72 -4.75 -3.25
N ALA A 80 -1.84 -5.22 -4.12
CA ALA A 80 -0.55 -5.78 -3.73
C ALA A 80 0.58 -4.84 -4.15
N GLY A 81 1.60 -4.69 -3.29
CA GLY A 81 2.74 -3.82 -3.55
C GLY A 81 2.56 -2.43 -2.92
N VAL A 82 2.60 -2.36 -1.58
CA VAL A 82 2.51 -1.06 -0.89
C VAL A 82 3.77 -0.23 -1.10
N ASN A 83 3.57 1.06 -1.39
CA ASN A 83 4.61 2.07 -1.28
C ASN A 83 4.02 3.34 -0.63
N LEU A 84 4.88 4.27 -0.22
CA LEU A 84 4.43 5.47 0.49
C LEU A 84 3.55 6.38 -0.37
N ALA A 85 3.84 6.52 -1.67
CA ALA A 85 3.06 7.33 -2.58
C ALA A 85 1.63 6.80 -2.76
N LEU A 86 1.47 5.47 -2.83
CA LEU A 86 0.17 4.80 -2.88
C LEU A 86 -0.64 5.11 -1.62
N VAL A 87 -0.04 4.97 -0.44
CA VAL A 87 -0.72 5.25 0.84
C VAL A 87 -1.17 6.70 0.90
N ILE A 88 -0.29 7.65 0.56
CA ILE A 88 -0.62 9.08 0.55
C ILE A 88 -1.76 9.34 -0.46
N GLY A 89 -1.62 8.83 -1.68
CA GLY A 89 -2.62 9.00 -2.73
C GLY A 89 -4.01 8.52 -2.30
N LEU A 90 -4.11 7.36 -1.66
CA LEU A 90 -5.38 6.84 -1.17
C LEU A 90 -5.95 7.63 0.01
N THR A 91 -5.12 8.17 0.89
CA THR A 91 -5.59 8.93 2.07
C THR A 91 -6.10 10.34 1.76
N ILE A 92 -5.72 10.90 0.60
CA ILE A 92 -6.13 12.24 0.17
C ILE A 92 -7.45 12.20 -0.62
N LEU A 93 -7.83 11.03 -1.15
CA LEU A 93 -9.08 10.88 -1.88
C LEU A 93 -10.29 11.08 -0.95
N GLU A 94 -11.32 11.74 -1.50
CA GLU A 94 -12.60 11.94 -0.84
C GLU A 94 -13.69 11.11 -1.52
N GLY A 95 -14.57 10.51 -0.72
CA GLY A 95 -15.68 9.68 -1.21
C GLY A 95 -15.25 8.26 -1.63
N ASP A 96 -16.15 7.58 -2.34
CA ASP A 96 -15.92 6.20 -2.77
C ASP A 96 -14.86 6.14 -3.90
N ILE A 97 -13.91 5.24 -3.75
CA ILE A 97 -12.80 5.05 -4.69
C ILE A 97 -13.26 4.12 -5.81
N THR A 98 -13.43 4.66 -7.02
CA THR A 98 -13.73 3.83 -8.18
C THR A 98 -12.51 3.02 -8.62
N ARG A 99 -12.71 1.96 -9.42
CA ARG A 99 -11.60 1.19 -10.01
C ARG A 99 -10.68 2.08 -10.84
N GLU A 100 -11.22 2.99 -11.64
CA GLU A 100 -10.44 3.92 -12.46
C GLU A 100 -9.59 4.85 -11.60
N THR A 101 -10.16 5.41 -10.54
CA THR A 101 -9.43 6.24 -9.57
C THR A 101 -8.31 5.46 -8.91
N LEU A 102 -8.58 4.22 -8.47
CA LEU A 102 -7.59 3.35 -7.86
C LEU A 102 -6.44 3.03 -8.82
N GLU A 103 -6.75 2.68 -10.07
CA GLU A 103 -5.75 2.41 -11.11
C GLU A 103 -4.88 3.65 -11.39
N SER A 104 -5.47 4.85 -11.42
CA SER A 104 -4.72 6.10 -11.57
C SER A 104 -3.76 6.37 -10.41
N VAL A 105 -4.21 6.17 -9.17
CA VAL A 105 -3.35 6.32 -7.98
C VAL A 105 -2.22 5.29 -8.00
N ILE A 106 -2.51 4.05 -8.39
CA ILE A 106 -1.48 3.01 -8.53
C ILE A 106 -0.42 3.45 -9.54
N GLU A 107 -0.82 3.94 -10.72
CA GLU A 107 0.15 4.33 -11.75
C GLU A 107 1.03 5.50 -11.29
N GLN A 108 0.43 6.55 -10.72
CA GLN A 108 1.18 7.67 -10.15
C GLN A 108 2.13 7.22 -9.02
N SER A 109 1.71 6.25 -8.20
CA SER A 109 2.55 5.73 -7.12
C SER A 109 3.79 4.99 -7.64
N ARG A 110 3.72 4.41 -8.84
CA ARG A 110 4.86 3.72 -9.46
C ARG A 110 5.88 4.72 -9.99
N GLU A 111 5.41 5.81 -10.59
CA GLU A 111 6.27 6.90 -11.08
C GLU A 111 7.08 7.58 -9.95
N ALA A 112 6.57 7.56 -8.72
CA ALA A 112 7.27 8.10 -7.56
C ALA A 112 8.55 7.32 -7.21
N ILE A 113 8.70 6.08 -7.67
CA ILE A 113 9.87 5.24 -7.44
C ILE A 113 10.94 5.60 -8.46
N ARG A 114 12.05 6.20 -8.00
CA ARG A 114 13.17 6.61 -8.86
C ARG A 114 14.50 6.51 -8.13
N ILE A 115 15.56 6.28 -8.90
CA ILE A 115 16.93 6.48 -8.45
C ILE A 115 17.19 7.99 -8.41
N VAL A 116 17.81 8.47 -7.34
CA VAL A 116 18.23 9.86 -7.21
C VAL A 116 19.74 9.88 -7.38
N ASP A 117 20.20 10.42 -8.51
CA ASP A 117 21.61 10.64 -8.78
C ASP A 117 22.00 12.08 -8.41
N LEU A 118 23.26 12.28 -8.03
CA LEU A 118 23.83 13.62 -7.95
C LEU A 118 23.89 14.16 -9.38
N GLU A 119 23.27 15.33 -9.62
CA GLU A 119 23.46 16.05 -10.88
C GLU A 119 24.97 16.30 -11.06
N LYS A 120 25.57 15.66 -12.06
CA LYS A 120 26.89 16.09 -12.54
C LYS A 120 26.64 17.44 -13.18
N SER A 121 26.95 18.52 -12.47
CA SER A 121 27.13 19.83 -13.08
C SER A 121 28.07 19.63 -14.27
N GLY A 122 27.56 19.85 -15.48
CA GLY A 122 28.37 19.73 -16.68
C GLY A 122 29.61 20.59 -16.51
N GLU A 123 30.78 19.95 -16.52
CA GLU A 123 31.99 20.66 -16.93
C GLU A 123 31.72 21.06 -18.38
N GLU A 124 31.66 22.36 -18.60
CA GLU A 124 31.64 22.97 -19.92
C GLU A 124 32.90 22.50 -20.66
N GLU A 125 32.78 21.49 -21.52
CA GLU A 125 33.74 21.30 -22.61
C GLU A 125 33.48 22.40 -23.64
N GLU A 126 34.04 23.58 -23.38
CA GLU A 126 34.31 24.61 -24.37
C GLU A 126 35.41 24.08 -25.31
N ASP A 127 35.05 23.11 -26.16
CA ASP A 127 35.92 22.68 -27.25
C ASP A 127 35.90 23.77 -28.34
N GLU A 128 37.02 24.50 -28.37
CA GLU A 128 37.41 25.53 -29.32
C GLU A 128 36.98 25.23 -30.78
N LEU A 129 36.02 25.99 -31.30
CA LEU A 129 35.70 26.05 -32.73
C LEU A 129 36.54 27.16 -33.40
N PHE A 130 37.65 26.72 -34.03
CA PHE A 130 38.46 27.36 -35.08
C PHE A 130 39.22 28.66 -34.78
#